data_AF-A0A3E4JUD7-F1
#
_entry.id   AF-A0A3E4JUD7-F1
#
_cell.length_a   1.000
_cell.length_b   1.000
_cell.length_c   1.000
_cell.angle_alpha   90.00
_cell.angle_beta   90.00
_cell.angle_gamma   90.00
#
_symmetry.space_group_name_H-M   'P 1'
#
loop_
_entity.id
_entity.type
_entity.pdbx_description
1 polymer ?
#
loop_
_entity_poly.entity_id
_entity_poly.type
_entity_poly.pdbx_seq_one_letter_code
_entity_poly.pdbx_strand_id
1 'polypeptide(L)'
;MMEEQYIRVGTTIYKVVQQPLADGTMTTRRLQWSFGTIRQDYGKHNIPTIDKYNGFCTVPSHTDYQKDVAGFYNLYEPIDHVPAEGNFSDIEKLLHHIFEEQYELGLDYMQLLYMQPTQKLPILLLVSEERNTGKTTFLNFLKSIFQDNATFNTNEDFRSQFNADWAGKLLIVVDEVLLSRREDSERLKNLSTAQTYKVEAKGKDRQEVNFFAKFVLCSNNELYPVIIDPGENRYWVRKIRPLESDDTNFLQKLKEQIPAFLYYLQHRTLSTNKEGRMWFHPTLIRTEALDRIIQCNRNHTELDMVELIRDIMETQHVDKLSFIPQDLIPLLTMNGVKVEQWQIRKVVKDVWRLTPAHNALTYLAYQCDYTKPGRVSSISRVGRFYTVTKEFIDSLGL
;
A
#
# COMPACT_ATOMS: atom_id res chain seq x y z
N MET A 1 39.78 11.02 -13.58
CA MET A 1 39.01 12.28 -13.46
C MET A 1 37.62 11.98 -14.00
N MET A 2 36.56 12.16 -13.21
CA MET A 2 35.20 12.02 -13.74
C MET A 2 34.99 13.15 -14.76
N GLU A 3 34.56 12.81 -15.98
CA GLU A 3 34.18 13.80 -16.98
C GLU A 3 33.03 14.65 -16.43
N GLU A 4 33.20 15.97 -16.42
CA GLU A 4 32.14 16.87 -16.02
C GLU A 4 31.05 16.92 -17.10
N GLN A 5 29.86 16.39 -16.78
CA GLN A 5 28.73 16.39 -17.69
C GLN A 5 27.81 17.61 -17.45
N TYR A 6 27.60 18.40 -18.49
CA TYR A 6 26.64 19.50 -18.51
C TYR A 6 25.52 19.20 -19.49
N ILE A 7 24.28 19.49 -19.08
CA ILE A 7 23.09 19.34 -19.91
C ILE A 7 22.30 20.64 -19.93
N ARG A 8 21.66 20.96 -21.04
CA ARG A 8 20.68 22.03 -21.16
C ARG A 8 19.31 21.41 -21.42
N VAL A 9 18.40 21.58 -20.47
CA VAL A 9 17.02 21.10 -20.58
C VAL A 9 16.11 22.31 -20.75
N GLY A 10 15.49 22.44 -21.92
CA GLY A 10 14.82 23.66 -22.35
C GLY A 10 15.79 24.84 -22.39
N THR A 11 15.54 25.85 -21.55
CA THR A 11 16.39 27.05 -21.43
C THR A 11 17.40 26.99 -20.30
N THR A 12 17.32 25.97 -19.42
CA THR A 12 18.09 25.92 -18.17
C THR A 12 19.25 24.94 -18.31
N ILE A 13 20.43 25.33 -17.83
CA ILE A 13 21.62 24.48 -17.81
C ILE A 13 21.71 23.80 -16.45
N TYR A 14 22.14 22.54 -16.44
CA TYR A 14 22.39 21.75 -15.26
C TYR A 14 23.78 21.11 -15.34
N LYS A 15 24.48 21.07 -14.22
CA LYS A 15 25.66 20.24 -14.01
C LYS A 15 25.20 18.92 -13.41
N VAL A 16 25.51 17.80 -14.07
CA VAL A 16 25.23 16.46 -13.56
C VAL A 16 26.44 16.05 -12.70
N VAL A 17 26.20 15.83 -11.42
CA VAL A 17 27.26 15.53 -10.44
C VAL A 17 26.93 14.26 -9.67
N GLN A 18 27.98 13.53 -9.31
CA GLN A 18 27.91 12.44 -8.34
C GLN A 18 28.14 13.02 -6.95
N GLN A 19 27.08 13.07 -6.14
CA GLN A 19 27.16 13.55 -4.76
C GLN A 19 27.47 12.38 -3.83
N PRO A 20 28.56 12.43 -3.04
CA PRO A 20 28.86 11.38 -2.06
C PRO A 20 27.84 11.39 -0.92
N LEU A 21 27.46 10.18 -0.50
CA LEU A 21 26.63 9.92 0.67
C LEU A 21 27.51 9.42 1.83
N ALA A 22 26.95 9.46 3.05
CA ALA A 22 27.68 9.10 4.27
C ALA A 22 28.11 7.62 4.33
N ASP A 23 27.45 6.75 3.55
CA ASP A 23 27.75 5.33 3.43
C ASP A 23 28.81 5.02 2.35
N GLY A 24 29.41 6.05 1.74
CA GLY A 24 30.40 5.91 0.67
C GLY A 24 29.81 5.68 -0.73
N THR A 25 28.48 5.57 -0.86
CA THR A 25 27.82 5.52 -2.16
C THR A 25 27.72 6.91 -2.79
N MET A 26 27.38 6.97 -4.08
CA MET A 26 27.19 8.21 -4.83
C MET A 26 25.74 8.29 -5.32
N THR A 27 25.16 9.48 -5.31
CA THR A 27 23.83 9.73 -5.90
C THR A 27 23.92 10.81 -6.98
N THR A 28 23.21 10.60 -8.08
CA THR A 28 23.20 11.55 -9.20
C THR A 28 22.35 12.78 -8.86
N ARG A 29 22.96 13.97 -8.88
CA ARG A 29 22.27 15.26 -8.71
C ARG A 29 22.41 16.13 -9.96
N ARG A 30 21.36 16.87 -10.25
CA ARG A 30 21.34 17.90 -11.31
C ARG A 30 21.28 19.26 -10.66
N LEU A 31 22.43 19.93 -10.59
CA LEU A 31 22.54 21.26 -10.02
C LEU A 31 22.28 22.29 -11.11
N GLN A 32 21.31 23.17 -10.91
CA GLN A 32 21.09 24.27 -11.84
C GLN A 32 22.37 25.12 -11.92
N TRP A 33 22.79 25.41 -13.14
CA TRP A 33 24.04 26.08 -13.42
C TRP A 33 23.84 27.24 -14.39
N SER A 34 24.71 28.24 -14.32
CA SER A 34 24.64 29.39 -15.22
C SER A 34 25.71 29.29 -16.30
N PHE A 35 25.39 29.73 -17.51
CA PHE A 35 26.37 29.81 -18.60
C PHE A 35 27.51 30.79 -18.28
N GLY A 36 27.22 31.83 -17.49
CA GLY A 36 28.23 32.78 -16.99
C GLY A 36 29.28 32.09 -16.13
N THR A 37 28.84 31.20 -15.22
CA THR A 37 29.72 30.40 -14.35
C THR A 37 30.59 29.45 -15.17
N ILE A 38 30.03 28.74 -16.15
CA ILE A 38 30.82 27.89 -17.06
C ILE A 38 31.91 28.69 -17.77
N ARG A 39 31.59 29.91 -18.24
CA ARG A 39 32.58 30.79 -18.87
C ARG A 39 33.65 31.28 -17.90
N GLN A 40 33.33 31.46 -16.63
CA GLN A 40 34.32 31.83 -15.60
C GLN A 40 35.25 30.66 -15.28
N ASP A 41 34.69 29.46 -15.13
CA ASP A 41 35.44 28.25 -14.77
C ASP A 41 36.37 27.76 -15.90
N TYR A 42 35.89 27.84 -17.15
CA TYR A 42 36.58 27.27 -18.31
C TYR A 42 37.16 28.32 -19.28
N GLY A 43 36.79 29.59 -19.14
CA GLY A 43 37.12 30.63 -20.11
C GLY A 43 36.26 30.58 -21.37
N LYS A 44 36.34 31.64 -22.19
CA LYS A 44 35.46 31.85 -23.35
C LYS A 44 35.62 30.80 -24.46
N HIS A 45 36.81 30.23 -24.59
CA HIS A 45 37.18 29.36 -25.72
C HIS A 45 37.24 27.86 -25.38
N ASN A 46 37.14 27.46 -24.10
CA ASN A 46 37.25 26.07 -23.67
C ASN A 46 35.96 25.56 -23.00
N ILE A 47 34.80 26.01 -23.48
CA ILE A 47 33.50 25.64 -22.92
C ILE A 47 33.27 24.13 -23.12
N PRO A 48 32.93 23.36 -22.07
CA PRO A 48 32.65 21.93 -22.19
C PRO A 48 31.42 21.67 -23.07
N THR A 49 31.32 20.47 -23.63
CA THR A 49 30.14 20.04 -24.39
C THR A 49 28.90 20.06 -23.49
N ILE A 50 27.80 20.63 -24.01
CA ILE A 50 26.52 20.70 -23.31
C ILE A 50 25.47 19.97 -24.15
N ASP A 51 25.03 18.81 -23.67
CA ASP A 51 23.97 18.03 -24.30
C ASP A 51 22.64 18.79 -24.21
N LYS A 52 21.80 18.72 -25.25
CA LYS A 52 20.58 19.55 -25.35
C LYS A 52 19.34 18.68 -25.38
N TYR A 53 18.42 18.94 -24.47
CA TYR A 53 17.14 18.25 -24.36
C TYR A 53 15.99 19.26 -24.34
N ASN A 54 14.83 18.84 -24.84
CA ASN A 54 13.61 19.66 -24.90
C ASN A 54 12.95 19.81 -23.52
N GLY A 55 13.06 18.79 -22.67
CA GLY A 55 12.45 18.75 -21.35
C GLY A 55 12.89 17.52 -20.56
N PHE A 56 12.33 17.36 -19.36
CA PHE A 56 12.44 16.13 -18.57
C PHE A 56 11.32 15.16 -18.92
N CYS A 57 11.61 13.87 -18.84
CA CYS A 57 10.62 12.80 -18.89
C CYS A 57 10.96 11.72 -17.85
N THR A 58 10.02 10.80 -17.59
CA THR A 58 10.29 9.62 -16.76
C THR A 58 9.73 8.40 -17.48
N VAL A 59 10.62 7.67 -18.15
CA VAL A 59 10.28 6.45 -18.90
C VAL A 59 11.03 5.29 -18.26
N PRO A 60 10.34 4.44 -17.48
CA PRO A 60 11.02 3.40 -16.71
C PRO A 60 11.35 2.19 -17.57
N SER A 61 12.62 1.78 -17.53
CA SER A 61 13.11 0.54 -18.14
C SER A 61 14.43 0.15 -17.47
N HIS A 62 14.55 -1.11 -17.04
CA HIS A 62 15.80 -1.62 -16.44
C HIS A 62 16.65 -2.39 -17.46
N THR A 63 16.01 -3.04 -18.44
CA THR A 63 16.65 -3.91 -19.42
C THR A 63 16.98 -3.19 -20.73
N ASP A 64 16.25 -2.13 -21.04
CA ASP A 64 16.48 -1.27 -22.21
C ASP A 64 16.40 0.20 -21.77
N TYR A 65 17.32 0.59 -20.88
CA TYR A 65 17.35 1.94 -20.35
C TYR A 65 17.85 2.93 -21.41
N GLN A 66 17.12 4.03 -21.57
CA GLN A 66 17.48 5.12 -22.47
C GLN A 66 17.54 6.44 -21.68
N LYS A 67 18.72 7.07 -21.67
CA LYS A 67 18.94 8.38 -21.05
C LYS A 67 18.28 9.52 -21.85
N ASP A 68 18.35 9.42 -23.18
CA ASP A 68 17.63 10.29 -24.11
C ASP A 68 16.41 9.53 -24.65
N VAL A 69 15.22 10.06 -24.41
CA VAL A 69 13.98 9.52 -24.99
C VAL A 69 13.34 10.59 -25.86
N ALA A 70 13.45 10.43 -27.18
CA ALA A 70 12.89 11.36 -28.17
C ALA A 70 13.30 12.84 -27.96
N GLY A 71 14.55 13.08 -27.53
CA GLY A 71 15.09 14.40 -27.25
C GLY A 71 14.73 14.94 -25.85
N PHE A 72 14.21 14.09 -24.95
CA PHE A 72 13.95 14.43 -23.55
C PHE A 72 14.93 13.71 -22.63
N TYR A 73 15.36 14.38 -21.56
CA TYR A 73 16.24 13.80 -20.56
C TYR A 73 15.43 12.94 -19.60
N ASN A 74 15.76 11.65 -19.50
CA ASN A 74 15.07 10.72 -18.61
C ASN A 74 15.50 10.92 -17.15
N LEU A 75 14.53 11.08 -16.26
CA LEU A 75 14.72 11.19 -14.81
C LEU A 75 14.77 9.82 -14.13
N TYR A 76 14.31 8.77 -14.81
CA TYR A 76 14.56 7.40 -14.38
C TYR A 76 16.06 7.11 -14.45
N GLU A 77 16.60 6.36 -13.48
CA GLU A 77 18.02 6.03 -13.46
C GLU A 77 18.27 4.60 -13.97
N PRO A 78 19.40 4.34 -14.64
CA PRO A 78 19.84 2.96 -14.84
C PRO A 78 20.12 2.31 -13.48
N ILE A 79 20.05 0.99 -13.43
CA ILE A 79 20.62 0.22 -12.32
C ILE A 79 22.00 -0.28 -12.72
N ASP A 80 22.93 -0.33 -11.77
CA ASP A 80 24.33 -0.72 -12.05
C ASP A 80 24.54 -2.25 -12.03
N HIS A 81 23.48 -3.02 -11.79
CA HIS A 81 23.55 -4.48 -11.77
C HIS A 81 23.62 -5.05 -13.17
N VAL A 82 24.62 -5.90 -13.42
CA VAL A 82 24.76 -6.65 -14.67
C VAL A 82 24.31 -8.09 -14.43
N PRO A 83 23.18 -8.55 -15.01
CA PRO A 83 22.71 -9.92 -14.86
C PRO A 83 23.78 -10.93 -15.34
N ALA A 84 24.04 -11.95 -14.53
CA ALA A 84 24.99 -13.01 -14.84
C ALA A 84 24.55 -14.33 -14.19
N GLU A 85 24.94 -15.48 -14.74
CA GLU A 85 24.67 -16.78 -14.10
C GLU A 85 25.33 -16.89 -12.73
N GLY A 86 24.66 -17.52 -11.78
CA GLY A 86 25.20 -17.74 -10.44
C GLY A 86 24.19 -18.31 -9.46
N ASN A 87 24.62 -18.47 -8.21
CA ASN A 87 23.78 -18.89 -7.09
C ASN A 87 23.18 -17.67 -6.38
N PHE A 88 21.92 -17.78 -5.95
CA PHE A 88 21.23 -16.75 -5.16
C PHE A 88 20.52 -17.34 -3.93
N SER A 89 21.12 -18.36 -3.30
CA SER A 89 20.51 -19.14 -2.23
C SER A 89 20.11 -18.30 -1.00
N ASP A 90 20.79 -17.19 -0.71
CA ASP A 90 20.41 -16.32 0.41
C ASP A 90 19.23 -15.41 0.04
N ILE A 91 19.15 -14.96 -1.22
CA ILE A 91 17.96 -14.28 -1.74
C ILE A 91 16.77 -15.24 -1.74
N GLU A 92 16.97 -16.49 -2.16
CA GLU A 92 15.95 -17.53 -2.12
C GLU A 92 15.43 -17.77 -0.70
N LYS A 93 16.32 -17.90 0.29
CA LYS A 93 15.93 -17.97 1.72
C LYS A 93 15.12 -16.77 2.16
N LEU A 94 15.54 -15.54 1.80
CA LEU A 94 14.81 -14.33 2.15
C LEU A 94 13.40 -14.32 1.54
N LEU A 95 13.27 -14.67 0.25
CA LEU A 95 11.99 -14.67 -0.43
C LEU A 95 11.07 -15.78 0.12
N HIS A 96 11.59 -16.96 0.44
CA HIS A 96 10.83 -17.99 1.15
C HIS A 96 10.38 -17.53 2.53
N HIS A 97 11.23 -16.81 3.28
CA HIS A 97 10.86 -16.26 4.58
C HIS A 97 9.74 -15.21 4.48
N ILE A 98 9.77 -14.34 3.46
CA ILE A 98 8.78 -13.27 3.30
C ILE A 98 7.44 -13.78 2.74
N PHE A 99 7.50 -14.64 1.72
CA PHE A 99 6.33 -15.06 0.97
C PHE A 99 5.81 -16.45 1.37
N GLU A 100 6.57 -17.24 2.12
CA GLU A 100 6.24 -18.61 2.58
C GLU A 100 5.57 -19.45 1.47
N GLU A 101 4.31 -19.85 1.66
CA GLU A 101 3.53 -20.65 0.71
C GLU A 101 3.24 -19.93 -0.62
N GLN A 102 3.37 -18.62 -0.65
CA GLN A 102 3.19 -17.76 -1.82
C GLN A 102 4.52 -17.39 -2.50
N TYR A 103 5.59 -18.16 -2.27
CA TYR A 103 6.92 -17.92 -2.84
C TYR A 103 6.92 -17.65 -4.36
N GLU A 104 6.21 -18.45 -5.16
CA GLU A 104 6.11 -18.27 -6.61
C GLU A 104 5.45 -16.93 -7.01
N LEU A 105 4.45 -16.48 -6.23
CA LEU A 105 3.84 -15.16 -6.41
C LEU A 105 4.84 -14.04 -6.06
N GLY A 106 5.69 -14.28 -5.06
CA GLY A 106 6.77 -13.38 -4.67
C GLY A 106 7.79 -13.22 -5.79
N LEU A 107 8.20 -14.32 -6.42
CA LEU A 107 9.07 -14.31 -7.59
C LEU A 107 8.41 -13.59 -8.78
N ASP A 108 7.12 -13.85 -9.06
CA ASP A 108 6.37 -13.13 -10.09
C ASP A 108 6.36 -11.62 -9.81
N TYR A 109 6.14 -11.21 -8.57
CA TYR A 109 6.13 -9.81 -8.16
C TYR A 109 7.50 -9.15 -8.41
N MET A 110 8.59 -9.82 -8.04
CA MET A 110 9.97 -9.34 -8.27
C MET A 110 10.29 -9.27 -9.78
N GLN A 111 9.90 -10.29 -10.55
CA GLN A 111 10.08 -10.32 -11.99
C GLN A 111 9.33 -9.18 -12.68
N LEU A 112 8.09 -8.89 -12.27
CA LEU A 112 7.29 -7.81 -12.84
C LEU A 112 7.85 -6.43 -12.49
N LEU A 113 8.35 -6.24 -11.27
CA LEU A 113 9.05 -4.99 -10.91
C LEU A 113 10.25 -4.75 -11.83
N TYR A 114 11.02 -5.79 -12.15
CA TYR A 114 12.22 -5.71 -12.96
C TYR A 114 11.92 -5.59 -14.47
N MET A 115 11.11 -6.50 -15.01
CA MET A 115 10.87 -6.63 -16.45
C MET A 115 9.73 -5.74 -16.95
N GLN A 116 8.78 -5.37 -16.10
CA GLN A 116 7.59 -4.60 -16.48
C GLN A 116 7.31 -3.46 -15.47
N PRO A 117 8.21 -2.47 -15.35
CA PRO A 117 8.13 -1.44 -14.31
C PRO A 117 6.86 -0.58 -14.35
N THR A 118 6.11 -0.55 -15.46
CA THR A 118 4.83 0.17 -15.58
C THR A 118 3.61 -0.67 -15.16
N GLN A 119 3.75 -1.99 -15.02
CA GLN A 119 2.66 -2.89 -14.65
C GLN A 119 2.19 -2.61 -13.22
N LYS A 120 0.87 -2.48 -13.02
CA LYS A 120 0.28 -2.26 -11.69
C LYS A 120 0.34 -3.54 -10.85
N LEU A 121 0.83 -3.40 -9.62
CA LEU A 121 0.99 -4.46 -8.64
C LEU A 121 0.26 -4.08 -7.34
N PRO A 122 -0.19 -5.06 -6.55
CA PRO A 122 -0.80 -4.80 -5.25
C PRO A 122 0.19 -4.11 -4.29
N ILE A 123 -0.36 -3.39 -3.33
CA ILE A 123 0.37 -2.85 -2.18
C ILE A 123 0.80 -4.05 -1.32
N LEU A 124 2.09 -4.28 -1.21
CA LEU A 124 2.65 -5.33 -0.36
C LEU A 124 2.76 -4.77 1.07
N LEU A 125 2.06 -5.37 2.03
CA LEU A 125 2.06 -4.96 3.43
C LEU A 125 2.59 -6.10 4.30
N LEU A 126 3.77 -5.90 4.89
CA LEU A 126 4.43 -6.85 5.78
C LEU A 126 4.12 -6.48 7.23
N VAL A 127 3.46 -7.38 7.96
CA VAL A 127 3.06 -7.16 9.36
C VAL A 127 3.75 -8.16 10.28
N SER A 128 4.14 -7.71 11.46
CA SER A 128 4.58 -8.60 12.55
C SER A 128 4.66 -7.81 13.84
N GLU A 129 4.06 -8.29 14.93
CA GLU A 129 4.23 -7.71 16.27
C GLU A 129 5.65 -7.93 16.82
N GLU A 130 6.30 -9.01 16.39
CA GLU A 130 7.62 -9.40 16.87
C GLU A 130 8.73 -8.60 16.15
N ARG A 131 9.83 -8.40 16.87
CA ARG A 131 11.04 -7.76 16.34
C ARG A 131 11.94 -8.80 15.67
N ASN A 132 12.92 -8.32 14.90
CA ASN A 132 13.90 -9.15 14.21
C ASN A 132 13.30 -10.16 13.21
N THR A 133 12.44 -9.67 12.31
CA THR A 133 11.67 -10.46 11.36
C THR A 133 12.21 -10.38 9.93
N GLY A 134 13.27 -9.60 9.69
CA GLY A 134 13.83 -9.39 8.35
C GLY A 134 13.05 -8.41 7.45
N LYS A 135 11.99 -7.76 7.95
CA LYS A 135 11.21 -6.74 7.21
C LYS A 135 12.09 -5.62 6.65
N THR A 136 12.88 -4.97 7.51
CA THR A 136 13.78 -3.89 7.11
C THR A 136 14.89 -4.39 6.18
N THR A 137 15.37 -5.63 6.38
CA THR A 137 16.33 -6.27 5.47
C THR A 137 15.75 -6.46 4.07
N PHE A 138 14.48 -6.86 3.96
CA PHE A 138 13.78 -6.96 2.69
C PHE A 138 13.61 -5.60 2.00
N LEU A 139 13.26 -4.54 2.74
CA LEU A 139 13.19 -3.18 2.17
C LEU A 139 14.56 -2.71 1.65
N ASN A 140 15.63 -2.96 2.41
CA ASN A 140 17.00 -2.64 2.01
C ASN A 140 17.47 -3.48 0.82
N PHE A 141 17.02 -4.74 0.72
CA PHE A 141 17.24 -5.59 -0.45
C PHE A 141 16.57 -5.02 -1.70
N LEU A 142 15.29 -4.59 -1.60
CA LEU A 142 14.60 -3.88 -2.69
C LEU A 142 15.33 -2.59 -3.09
N LYS A 143 15.76 -1.79 -2.10
CA LYS A 143 16.56 -0.59 -2.34
C LYS A 143 17.90 -0.92 -3.01
N SER A 144 18.49 -2.07 -2.71
CA SER A 144 19.75 -2.52 -3.33
C SER A 144 19.55 -2.95 -4.78
N ILE A 145 18.44 -3.62 -5.13
CA ILE A 145 18.13 -4.00 -6.52
C ILE A 145 17.83 -2.77 -7.38
N PHE A 146 16.91 -1.92 -6.92
CA PHE A 146 16.35 -0.84 -7.74
C PHE A 146 17.05 0.51 -7.54
N GLN A 147 18.00 0.59 -6.61
CA GLN A 147 18.90 1.72 -6.38
C GLN A 147 18.14 3.06 -6.35
N ASP A 148 18.51 4.03 -7.19
CA ASP A 148 17.90 5.34 -7.24
C ASP A 148 16.42 5.33 -7.67
N ASN A 149 15.89 4.22 -8.18
CA ASN A 149 14.47 4.08 -8.52
C ASN A 149 13.61 3.60 -7.33
N ALA A 150 14.20 3.34 -6.16
CA ALA A 150 13.48 3.06 -4.91
C ALA A 150 13.74 4.16 -3.87
N THR A 151 12.74 4.52 -3.06
CA THR A 151 12.88 5.54 -2.02
C THR A 151 12.21 5.12 -0.71
N PHE A 152 12.82 5.48 0.41
CA PHE A 152 12.22 5.36 1.73
C PHE A 152 11.38 6.59 2.02
N ASN A 153 10.11 6.37 2.37
CA ASN A 153 9.19 7.43 2.75
C ASN A 153 8.69 7.20 4.18
N THR A 154 8.29 8.29 4.81
CA THR A 154 7.63 8.34 6.11
C THR A 154 6.12 8.54 5.95
N ASN A 155 5.36 8.38 7.04
CA ASN A 155 3.93 8.71 7.06
C ASN A 155 3.65 10.19 6.74
N GLU A 156 4.60 11.11 6.99
CA GLU A 156 4.44 12.53 6.71
C GLU A 156 4.58 12.84 5.21
N ASP A 157 5.45 12.12 4.50
CA ASP A 157 5.63 12.28 3.05
C ASP A 157 4.35 11.95 2.28
N PHE A 158 3.56 10.99 2.78
CA PHE A 158 2.24 10.69 2.24
C PHE A 158 1.20 11.77 2.52
N ARG A 159 1.37 12.58 3.56
CA ARG A 159 0.46 13.67 3.90
C ARG A 159 0.85 14.97 3.21
N SER A 160 2.14 15.11 2.88
CA SER A 160 2.67 16.25 2.15
C SER A 160 1.99 16.43 0.79
N GLN A 161 1.85 17.69 0.37
CA GLN A 161 1.48 18.04 -1.01
C GLN A 161 2.70 17.98 -1.93
N PHE A 162 3.91 18.23 -1.39
CA PHE A 162 5.16 18.11 -2.13
C PHE A 162 5.56 16.63 -2.22
N ASN A 163 5.74 16.17 -3.45
CA ASN A 163 5.91 14.75 -3.78
C ASN A 163 6.95 14.50 -4.88
N ALA A 164 7.63 15.55 -5.35
CA ALA A 164 8.57 15.48 -6.47
C ALA A 164 9.77 14.55 -6.22
N ASP A 165 10.07 14.29 -4.97
CA ASP A 165 11.08 13.38 -4.45
C ASP A 165 10.76 11.89 -4.73
N TRP A 166 9.49 11.51 -4.74
CA TRP A 166 9.06 10.12 -4.93
C TRP A 166 8.14 9.87 -6.14
N ALA A 167 7.56 10.91 -6.74
CA ALA A 167 6.56 10.76 -7.80
C ALA A 167 7.07 10.05 -9.07
N GLY A 168 8.38 10.09 -9.32
CA GLY A 168 9.03 9.42 -10.46
C GLY A 168 9.73 8.09 -10.12
N LYS A 169 9.57 7.59 -8.88
CA LYS A 169 10.23 6.37 -8.40
C LYS A 169 9.39 5.13 -8.72
N LEU A 170 10.06 4.00 -8.94
CA LEU A 170 9.44 2.70 -9.12
C LEU A 170 8.87 2.17 -7.81
N LEU A 171 9.61 2.30 -6.71
CA LEU A 171 9.25 1.75 -5.40
C LEU A 171 9.27 2.83 -4.34
N ILE A 172 8.20 2.86 -3.56
CA ILE A 172 8.06 3.68 -2.36
C ILE A 172 7.94 2.70 -1.20
N VAL A 173 9.00 2.63 -0.40
CA VAL A 173 9.12 1.71 0.73
C VAL A 173 8.96 2.45 2.05
N VAL A 174 8.20 1.89 2.99
CA VAL A 174 7.93 2.52 4.29
C VAL A 174 8.14 1.48 5.38
N ASP A 175 9.10 1.73 6.27
CA ASP A 175 9.53 0.75 7.28
C ASP A 175 8.55 0.64 8.46
N GLU A 176 7.86 1.72 8.80
CA GLU A 176 6.80 1.73 9.81
C GLU A 176 5.61 2.56 9.34
N VAL A 177 4.56 1.86 8.90
CA VAL A 177 3.32 2.48 8.47
C VAL A 177 2.28 2.45 9.60
N LEU A 178 1.63 3.60 9.82
CA LEU A 178 0.48 3.74 10.71
C LEU A 178 -0.50 4.75 10.10
N LEU A 179 -1.36 4.27 9.21
CA LEU A 179 -2.37 5.08 8.52
C LEU A 179 -3.73 4.90 9.17
N SER A 180 -3.87 5.47 10.37
CA SER A 180 -5.13 5.44 11.14
C SER A 180 -6.21 6.39 10.59
N ARG A 181 -5.89 7.21 9.58
CA ARG A 181 -6.85 8.11 8.93
C ARG A 181 -7.38 7.47 7.66
N ARG A 182 -8.70 7.48 7.49
CA ARG A 182 -9.35 6.97 6.28
C ARG A 182 -8.90 7.72 5.03
N GLU A 183 -8.63 9.03 5.15
CA GLU A 183 -8.08 9.87 4.08
C GLU A 183 -6.72 9.36 3.57
N ASP A 184 -5.82 8.96 4.49
CA ASP A 184 -4.50 8.45 4.13
C ASP A 184 -4.63 7.11 3.39
N SER A 185 -5.54 6.24 3.85
CA SER A 185 -5.81 4.94 3.22
C SER A 185 -6.42 5.09 1.81
N GLU A 186 -7.35 6.03 1.64
CA GLU A 186 -7.92 6.37 0.32
C GLU A 186 -6.89 6.99 -0.62
N ARG A 187 -5.98 7.84 -0.11
CA ARG A 187 -4.87 8.39 -0.90
C ARG A 187 -3.96 7.28 -1.41
N LEU A 188 -3.56 6.34 -0.57
CA LEU A 188 -2.72 5.20 -0.95
C LEU A 188 -3.40 4.31 -2.01
N LYS A 189 -4.69 4.03 -1.83
CA LYS A 189 -5.53 3.31 -2.80
C LYS A 189 -5.58 4.01 -4.15
N ASN A 190 -5.78 5.31 -4.17
CA ASN A 190 -5.77 6.10 -5.40
C ASN A 190 -4.41 6.04 -6.10
N LEU A 191 -3.31 6.22 -5.36
CA LEU A 191 -1.96 6.17 -5.91
C LEU A 191 -1.62 4.80 -6.50
N SER A 192 -1.96 3.70 -5.83
CA SER A 192 -1.65 2.33 -6.31
C SER A 192 -2.26 2.02 -7.68
N THR A 193 -3.33 2.73 -8.07
CA THR A 193 -4.00 2.52 -9.36
C THR A 193 -3.88 3.70 -10.33
N ALA A 194 -3.46 4.88 -9.87
CA ALA A 194 -3.34 6.10 -10.67
C ALA A 194 -2.51 5.88 -11.94
N GLN A 195 -3.00 6.35 -13.09
CA GLN A 195 -2.22 6.35 -14.33
C GLN A 195 -1.33 7.60 -14.42
N THR A 196 -1.87 8.74 -13.98
CA THR A 196 -1.16 10.01 -13.92
C THR A 196 -1.18 10.57 -12.50
N TYR A 197 -0.20 11.42 -12.19
CA TYR A 197 -0.09 12.10 -10.92
C TYR A 197 0.47 13.50 -11.11
N LYS A 198 -0.01 14.45 -10.31
CA LYS A 198 0.47 15.84 -10.34
C LYS A 198 1.68 15.95 -9.42
N VAL A 199 2.83 16.22 -10.03
CA VAL A 199 4.08 16.50 -9.33
C VAL A 199 4.03 17.93 -8.81
N GLU A 200 4.24 18.09 -7.51
CA GLU A 200 4.35 19.38 -6.85
C GLU A 200 5.72 19.50 -6.18
N ALA A 201 6.45 20.55 -6.55
CA ALA A 201 7.70 20.94 -5.92
C ALA A 201 7.58 22.38 -5.42
N LYS A 202 8.26 22.69 -4.30
CA LYS A 202 8.22 24.02 -3.71
C LYS A 202 8.73 25.07 -4.71
N GLY A 203 7.89 26.06 -5.01
CA GLY A 203 8.22 27.17 -5.91
C GLY A 203 8.30 26.80 -7.40
N LYS A 204 7.68 25.68 -7.83
CA LYS A 204 7.56 25.28 -9.24
C LYS A 204 6.11 25.03 -9.63
N ASP A 205 5.80 25.22 -10.91
CA ASP A 205 4.49 24.90 -11.46
C ASP A 205 4.22 23.40 -11.41
N ARG A 206 2.94 23.05 -11.22
CA ARG A 206 2.48 21.65 -11.16
C ARG A 206 2.55 21.03 -12.56
N GLN A 207 3.09 19.81 -12.63
CA GLN A 207 3.17 19.05 -13.88
C GLN A 207 2.52 17.68 -13.72
N GLU A 208 1.77 17.25 -14.73
CA GLU A 208 1.19 15.91 -14.75
C GLU A 208 2.16 14.93 -15.38
N VAL A 209 2.45 13.83 -14.68
CA VAL A 209 3.35 12.77 -15.13
C VAL A 209 2.69 11.40 -14.99
N ASN A 210 3.17 10.42 -15.73
CA ASN A 210 2.74 9.04 -15.56
C ASN A 210 3.19 8.51 -14.20
N PHE A 211 2.26 7.89 -13.46
CA PHE A 211 2.53 7.31 -12.15
C PHE A 211 2.58 5.79 -12.24
N PHE A 212 3.73 5.22 -11.89
CA PHE A 212 3.97 3.77 -11.98
C PHE A 212 4.58 3.20 -10.69
N ALA A 213 4.58 3.97 -9.60
CA ALA A 213 5.15 3.54 -8.34
C ALA A 213 4.36 2.38 -7.71
N LYS A 214 5.08 1.51 -7.00
CA LYS A 214 4.56 0.42 -6.19
C LYS A 214 4.89 0.68 -4.72
N PHE A 215 4.03 0.19 -3.84
CA PHE A 215 4.15 0.42 -2.40
C PHE A 215 4.51 -0.89 -1.70
N VAL A 216 5.59 -0.84 -0.91
CA VAL A 216 5.95 -1.92 0.01
C VAL A 216 6.02 -1.32 1.40
N LEU A 217 5.12 -1.76 2.27
CA LEU A 217 4.89 -1.19 3.59
C LEU A 217 5.22 -2.23 4.64
N CYS A 218 5.82 -1.80 5.73
CA CYS A 218 6.06 -2.61 6.91
C CYS A 218 5.33 -1.99 8.10
N SER A 219 4.77 -2.81 8.97
CA SER A 219 4.19 -2.35 10.23
C SER A 219 4.48 -3.34 11.35
N ASN A 220 4.59 -2.81 12.57
CA ASN A 220 4.60 -3.62 13.78
C ASN A 220 3.19 -3.86 14.35
N ASN A 221 2.15 -3.30 13.72
CA ASN A 221 0.75 -3.52 14.09
C ASN A 221 0.10 -4.50 13.11
N GLU A 222 -0.26 -5.69 13.60
CA GLU A 222 -0.93 -6.73 12.79
C GLU A 222 -2.42 -6.46 12.57
N LEU A 223 -3.05 -5.60 13.36
CA LEU A 223 -4.51 -5.42 13.37
C LEU A 223 -4.95 -4.09 12.74
N TYR A 224 -4.21 -3.02 13.02
CA TYR A 224 -4.54 -1.65 12.58
C TYR A 224 -3.37 -0.91 11.90
N PRO A 225 -2.64 -1.51 10.93
CA PRO A 225 -1.58 -0.81 10.22
C PRO A 225 -2.14 0.26 9.25
N VAL A 226 -3.23 -0.09 8.56
CA VAL A 226 -3.94 0.71 7.55
C VAL A 226 -5.43 0.34 7.61
N ILE A 227 -6.32 1.29 7.30
CA ILE A 227 -7.75 1.02 7.18
C ILE A 227 -8.02 0.35 5.83
N ILE A 228 -8.46 -0.90 5.86
CA ILE A 228 -8.78 -1.71 4.67
C ILE A 228 -10.25 -2.13 4.74
N ASP A 229 -11.05 -1.68 3.77
CA ASP A 229 -12.45 -2.05 3.65
C ASP A 229 -12.62 -3.48 3.08
N PRO A 230 -13.71 -4.21 3.41
CA PRO A 230 -13.90 -5.61 2.97
C PRO A 230 -13.83 -5.87 1.46
N GLY A 231 -14.26 -4.89 0.65
CA GLY A 231 -14.23 -4.97 -0.81
C GLY A 231 -12.91 -4.54 -1.45
N GLU A 232 -11.89 -4.24 -0.64
CA GLU A 232 -10.60 -3.80 -1.15
C GLU A 232 -9.77 -4.98 -1.66
N ASN A 233 -9.23 -4.84 -2.86
CA ASN A 233 -8.55 -5.91 -3.59
C ASN A 233 -7.13 -5.54 -4.02
N ARG A 234 -6.62 -4.40 -3.55
CA ARG A 234 -5.29 -3.88 -3.90
C ARG A 234 -4.21 -4.24 -2.88
N TYR A 235 -4.53 -4.86 -1.75
CA TYR A 235 -3.56 -5.21 -0.71
C TYR A 235 -3.18 -6.68 -0.78
N TRP A 236 -1.89 -6.93 -0.60
CA TRP A 236 -1.34 -8.24 -0.34
C TRP A 236 -0.62 -8.19 1.01
N VAL A 237 -1.19 -8.83 2.03
CA VAL A 237 -0.68 -8.76 3.41
C VAL A 237 0.05 -10.05 3.75
N ARG A 238 1.31 -9.94 4.17
CA ARG A 238 2.11 -11.08 4.68
C ARG A 238 2.41 -10.86 6.16
N LYS A 239 2.03 -11.83 7.00
CA LYS A 239 2.53 -11.91 8.38
C LYS A 239 3.92 -12.53 8.35
N ILE A 240 4.91 -11.84 8.90
CA ILE A 240 6.31 -12.28 8.87
C ILE A 240 6.70 -12.84 10.24
N ARG A 241 7.31 -14.02 10.27
CA ARG A 241 7.79 -14.64 11.51
C ARG A 241 9.15 -14.08 11.93
N PRO A 242 9.53 -14.17 13.21
CA PRO A 242 10.88 -13.84 13.65
C PRO A 242 11.90 -14.73 12.96
N LEU A 243 13.08 -14.20 12.73
CA LEU A 243 14.21 -14.98 12.25
C LEU A 243 14.73 -15.87 13.38
N GLU A 244 15.09 -17.11 13.06
CA GLU A 244 15.70 -18.05 14.02
C GLU A 244 17.14 -17.66 14.39
N SER A 245 17.86 -17.02 13.46
CA SER A 245 19.22 -16.53 13.66
C SER A 245 19.41 -15.19 12.98
N ASP A 246 20.30 -14.38 13.57
CA ASP A 246 20.65 -13.05 13.05
C ASP A 246 22.05 -13.12 12.44
N ASP A 247 22.15 -12.83 11.15
CA ASP A 247 23.41 -12.70 10.42
C ASP A 247 23.61 -11.24 10.03
N THR A 248 24.52 -10.58 10.73
CA THR A 248 24.82 -9.16 10.55
C THR A 248 25.31 -8.81 9.14
N ASN A 249 25.86 -9.79 8.40
CA ASN A 249 26.34 -9.61 7.03
C ASN A 249 25.33 -10.09 5.97
N PHE A 250 24.12 -10.47 6.36
CA PHE A 250 23.15 -11.06 5.44
C PHE A 250 22.83 -10.11 4.27
N LEU A 251 22.61 -8.82 4.55
CA LEU A 251 22.34 -7.83 3.50
C LEU A 251 23.49 -7.73 2.46
N GLN A 252 24.74 -7.90 2.89
CA GLN A 252 25.88 -7.88 1.99
C GLN A 252 25.89 -9.12 1.07
N LYS A 253 25.62 -10.31 1.63
CA LYS A 253 25.45 -11.54 0.84
C LYS A 253 24.34 -11.42 -0.19
N LEU A 254 23.20 -10.81 0.20
CA LEU A 254 22.10 -10.54 -0.72
C LEU A 254 22.55 -9.65 -1.88
N LYS A 255 23.29 -8.57 -1.60
CA LYS A 255 23.81 -7.65 -2.64
C LYS A 255 24.70 -8.36 -3.65
N GLU A 256 25.57 -9.25 -3.18
CA GLU A 256 26.48 -10.04 -4.03
C GLU A 256 25.74 -11.02 -4.95
N GLN A 257 24.55 -11.46 -4.54
CA GLN A 257 23.71 -12.40 -5.30
C GLN A 257 22.71 -11.73 -6.27
N ILE A 258 22.58 -10.39 -6.25
CA ILE A 258 21.64 -9.66 -7.13
C ILE A 258 21.86 -9.98 -8.61
N PRO A 259 23.10 -9.98 -9.16
CA PRO A 259 23.36 -10.35 -10.56
C PRO A 259 22.76 -11.70 -10.96
N ALA A 260 22.97 -12.73 -10.13
CA ALA A 260 22.44 -14.08 -10.32
C ALA A 260 20.91 -14.12 -10.29
N PHE A 261 20.32 -13.42 -9.32
CA PHE A 261 18.88 -13.32 -9.19
C PHE A 261 18.23 -12.62 -10.37
N LEU A 262 18.77 -11.48 -10.83
CA LEU A 262 18.23 -10.78 -12.00
C LEU A 262 18.35 -11.61 -13.28
N TYR A 263 19.44 -12.35 -13.47
CA TYR A 263 19.58 -13.29 -14.59
C TYR A 263 18.48 -14.36 -14.54
N TYR A 264 18.25 -14.95 -13.36
CA TYR A 264 17.16 -15.91 -13.18
C TYR A 264 15.78 -15.31 -13.51
N LEU A 265 15.47 -14.09 -13.04
CA LEU A 265 14.21 -13.41 -13.33
C LEU A 265 14.00 -13.13 -14.84
N GLN A 266 15.07 -12.94 -15.62
CA GLN A 266 14.96 -12.74 -17.07
C GLN A 266 14.54 -14.00 -17.82
N HIS A 267 14.91 -15.18 -17.31
CA HIS A 267 14.73 -16.47 -17.99
C HIS A 267 13.59 -17.31 -17.39
N ARG A 268 13.11 -16.96 -16.20
CA ARG A 268 11.95 -17.59 -15.56
C ARG A 268 10.66 -17.27 -16.31
N THR A 269 9.75 -18.24 -16.37
CA THR A 269 8.36 -18.01 -16.81
C THR A 269 7.51 -17.62 -15.61
N LEU A 270 6.66 -16.60 -15.76
CA LEU A 270 5.71 -16.20 -14.72
C LEU A 270 4.74 -17.33 -14.42
N SER A 271 4.49 -17.57 -13.13
CA SER A 271 3.54 -18.58 -12.67
C SER A 271 2.08 -18.16 -12.83
N THR A 272 1.85 -16.85 -12.91
CA THR A 272 0.51 -16.23 -13.01
C THR A 272 0.34 -15.43 -14.30
N ASN A 273 -0.92 -15.19 -14.65
CA ASN A 273 -1.31 -14.36 -15.79
C ASN A 273 -2.04 -13.10 -15.31
N LYS A 274 -1.97 -12.05 -16.13
CA LYS A 274 -2.72 -10.81 -15.90
C LYS A 274 -4.19 -10.98 -16.25
N GLU A 275 -5.06 -10.90 -15.25
CA GLU A 275 -6.51 -11.04 -15.44
C GLU A 275 -7.26 -9.70 -15.32
N GLY A 276 -6.63 -8.68 -14.75
CA GLY A 276 -7.30 -7.41 -14.50
C GLY A 276 -6.37 -6.21 -14.55
N ARG A 277 -6.78 -5.15 -13.84
CA ARG A 277 -5.99 -3.93 -13.71
C ARG A 277 -4.69 -4.18 -12.96
N MET A 278 -4.77 -4.89 -11.84
CA MET A 278 -3.62 -5.45 -11.14
C MET A 278 -3.19 -6.75 -11.82
N TRP A 279 -1.91 -7.12 -11.66
CA TRP A 279 -1.41 -8.39 -12.20
C TRP A 279 -2.08 -9.60 -11.52
N PHE A 280 -2.01 -9.67 -10.20
CA PHE A 280 -2.54 -10.79 -9.43
C PHE A 280 -4.05 -10.69 -9.25
N HIS A 281 -4.75 -11.81 -9.46
CA HIS A 281 -6.15 -11.94 -9.10
C HIS A 281 -6.30 -11.86 -7.56
N PRO A 282 -7.31 -11.13 -7.02
CA PRO A 282 -7.43 -10.90 -5.58
C PRO A 282 -7.48 -12.18 -4.72
N THR A 283 -8.00 -13.28 -5.27
CA THR A 283 -8.05 -14.57 -4.55
C THR A 283 -6.68 -15.20 -4.36
N LEU A 284 -5.70 -14.92 -5.22
CA LEU A 284 -4.34 -15.46 -5.11
C LEU A 284 -3.57 -14.83 -3.95
N ILE A 285 -3.86 -13.56 -3.64
CA ILE A 285 -3.16 -12.75 -2.65
C ILE A 285 -3.98 -12.50 -1.37
N ARG A 286 -5.17 -13.11 -1.26
CA ARG A 286 -5.99 -13.11 -0.04
C ARG A 286 -5.30 -13.98 1.01
N THR A 287 -5.04 -13.42 2.18
CA THR A 287 -4.37 -14.11 3.29
C THR A 287 -5.15 -13.92 4.58
N GLU A 288 -4.96 -14.82 5.56
CA GLU A 288 -5.56 -14.67 6.89
C GLU A 288 -5.15 -13.37 7.57
N ALA A 289 -3.94 -12.86 7.30
CA ALA A 289 -3.50 -11.57 7.82
C ALA A 289 -4.32 -10.41 7.24
N LEU A 290 -4.60 -10.44 5.94
CA LEU A 290 -5.49 -9.46 5.31
C LEU A 290 -6.92 -9.55 5.85
N ASP A 291 -7.45 -10.77 6.00
CA ASP A 291 -8.79 -11.00 6.55
C ASP A 291 -8.91 -10.47 7.97
N ARG A 292 -7.92 -10.70 8.82
CA ARG A 292 -7.87 -10.15 10.19
C ARG A 292 -7.89 -8.62 10.21
N ILE A 293 -7.07 -7.95 9.38
CA ILE A 293 -7.07 -6.48 9.30
C ILE A 293 -8.44 -5.96 8.81
N ILE A 294 -9.04 -6.61 7.81
CA ILE A 294 -10.37 -6.25 7.31
C ILE A 294 -11.42 -6.39 8.42
N GLN A 295 -11.38 -7.50 9.18
CA GLN A 295 -12.29 -7.76 10.30
C GLN A 295 -12.13 -6.72 11.40
N CYS A 296 -10.90 -6.40 11.81
CA CYS A 296 -10.62 -5.40 12.84
C CYS A 296 -11.03 -3.98 12.39
N ASN A 297 -10.95 -3.66 11.10
CA ASN A 297 -11.39 -2.37 10.57
C ASN A 297 -12.92 -2.25 10.42
N ARG A 298 -13.70 -3.31 10.72
CA ARG A 298 -15.16 -3.24 10.71
C ARG A 298 -15.68 -2.36 11.84
N ASN A 299 -16.88 -1.84 11.67
CA ASN A 299 -17.48 -0.96 12.66
C ASN A 299 -17.85 -1.78 13.91
N HIS A 300 -17.21 -1.53 15.05
CA HIS A 300 -17.52 -2.23 16.30
C HIS A 300 -19.00 -2.17 16.67
N THR A 301 -19.67 -1.04 16.45
CA THR A 301 -21.12 -0.94 16.70
C THR A 301 -21.94 -1.90 15.82
N GLU A 302 -21.48 -2.19 14.60
CA GLU A 302 -22.14 -3.16 13.73
C GLU A 302 -21.95 -4.59 14.26
N LEU A 303 -20.73 -4.94 14.70
CA LEU A 303 -20.44 -6.23 15.33
C LEU A 303 -21.32 -6.47 16.56
N ASP A 304 -21.33 -5.50 17.50
CA ASP A 304 -22.14 -5.57 18.72
C ASP A 304 -23.65 -5.72 18.41
N MET A 305 -24.12 -5.02 17.37
CA MET A 305 -25.51 -5.12 16.91
C MET A 305 -25.82 -6.50 16.32
N VAL A 306 -24.93 -7.08 15.52
CA VAL A 306 -25.12 -8.42 14.94
C VAL A 306 -25.14 -9.48 16.02
N GLU A 307 -24.20 -9.45 16.97
CA GLU A 307 -24.15 -10.39 18.09
C GLU A 307 -25.44 -10.32 18.92
N LEU A 308 -25.86 -9.11 19.32
CA LEU A 308 -27.12 -8.92 20.05
C LEU A 308 -28.33 -9.45 19.27
N ILE A 309 -28.42 -9.18 17.97
CA ILE A 309 -29.56 -9.61 17.16
C ILE A 309 -29.59 -11.14 17.03
N ARG A 310 -28.43 -11.79 16.87
CA ARG A 310 -28.32 -13.26 16.87
C ARG A 310 -28.77 -13.85 18.19
N ASP A 311 -28.28 -13.33 19.30
CA ASP A 311 -28.65 -13.79 20.64
C ASP A 311 -30.17 -13.71 20.87
N ILE A 312 -30.81 -12.62 20.43
CA ILE A 312 -32.27 -12.46 20.54
C ILE A 312 -33.00 -13.45 19.63
N MET A 313 -32.55 -13.61 18.38
CA MET A 313 -33.14 -14.56 17.44
C MET A 313 -33.08 -16.00 17.96
N GLU A 314 -31.95 -16.39 18.55
CA GLU A 314 -31.74 -17.72 19.14
C GLU A 314 -32.58 -17.91 20.41
N THR A 315 -32.52 -16.96 21.34
CA THR A 315 -33.22 -17.04 22.64
C THR A 315 -34.75 -17.03 22.48
N GLN A 316 -35.26 -16.25 21.52
CA GLN A 316 -36.70 -16.09 21.31
C GLN A 316 -37.24 -17.01 20.20
N HIS A 317 -36.38 -17.80 19.57
CA HIS A 317 -36.70 -18.69 18.45
C HIS A 317 -37.43 -17.96 17.31
N VAL A 318 -36.88 -16.84 16.84
CA VAL A 318 -37.44 -16.02 15.74
C VAL A 318 -36.44 -15.84 14.60
N ASP A 319 -36.94 -15.83 13.37
CA ASP A 319 -36.10 -15.65 12.17
C ASP A 319 -36.04 -14.19 11.68
N LYS A 320 -36.75 -13.26 12.34
CA LYS A 320 -36.76 -11.84 12.03
C LYS A 320 -36.86 -10.99 13.29
N LEU A 321 -36.19 -9.84 13.27
CA LEU A 321 -36.21 -8.87 14.36
C LEU A 321 -36.57 -7.49 13.82
N SER A 322 -37.58 -6.87 14.44
CA SER A 322 -38.01 -5.51 14.11
C SER A 322 -37.66 -4.55 15.23
N PHE A 323 -37.08 -3.39 14.90
CA PHE A 323 -36.60 -2.43 15.90
C PHE A 323 -36.58 -1.00 15.37
N ILE A 324 -36.67 -0.02 16.27
CA ILE A 324 -36.16 1.33 16.03
C ILE A 324 -34.80 1.49 16.73
N PRO A 325 -33.94 2.44 16.30
CA PRO A 325 -32.61 2.62 16.92
C PRO A 325 -32.63 2.83 18.44
N GLN A 326 -33.70 3.40 19.01
CA GLN A 326 -33.84 3.54 20.46
C GLN A 326 -34.05 2.20 21.18
N ASP A 327 -34.63 1.19 20.53
CA ASP A 327 -34.94 -0.10 21.16
C ASP A 327 -33.66 -0.88 21.47
N LEU A 328 -32.62 -0.72 20.65
CA LEU A 328 -31.36 -1.46 20.80
C LEU A 328 -30.44 -0.89 21.88
N ILE A 329 -30.59 0.39 22.26
CA ILE A 329 -29.67 1.03 23.22
C ILE A 329 -29.68 0.32 24.59
N PRO A 330 -30.84 0.05 25.23
CA PRO A 330 -30.86 -0.64 26.52
C PRO A 330 -30.36 -2.08 26.42
N LEU A 331 -30.62 -2.75 25.31
CA LEU A 331 -30.21 -4.13 25.06
C LEU A 331 -28.68 -4.24 24.90
N LEU A 332 -28.08 -3.33 24.12
CA LEU A 332 -26.62 -3.24 23.98
C LEU A 332 -25.96 -2.85 25.30
N THR A 333 -26.56 -1.92 26.04
CA THR A 333 -26.07 -1.50 27.36
C THR A 333 -26.10 -2.66 28.38
N MET A 334 -27.12 -3.51 28.32
CA MET A 334 -27.23 -4.70 29.16
C MET A 334 -26.09 -5.69 28.92
N ASN A 335 -25.59 -5.77 27.68
CA ASN A 335 -24.44 -6.58 27.29
C ASN A 335 -23.09 -5.87 27.50
N GLY A 336 -23.07 -4.71 28.17
CA GLY A 336 -21.85 -3.96 28.48
C GLY A 336 -21.37 -3.03 27.36
N VAL A 337 -22.11 -2.92 26.26
CA VAL A 337 -21.77 -2.08 25.11
C VAL A 337 -22.35 -0.67 25.29
N LYS A 338 -21.47 0.33 25.39
CA LYS A 338 -21.87 1.74 25.41
C LYS A 338 -21.98 2.25 23.98
N VAL A 339 -23.21 2.63 23.58
CA VAL A 339 -23.49 3.11 22.24
C VAL A 339 -24.49 4.26 22.27
N GLU A 340 -24.29 5.24 21.40
CA GLU A 340 -25.21 6.34 21.19
C GLU A 340 -26.12 6.07 19.99
N GLN A 341 -27.32 6.66 20.01
CA GLN A 341 -28.34 6.43 18.98
C GLN A 341 -27.84 6.73 17.55
N TRP A 342 -26.96 7.72 17.37
CA TRP A 342 -26.44 8.08 16.05
C TRP A 342 -25.52 7.00 15.46
N GLN A 343 -24.80 6.25 16.29
CA GLN A 343 -23.94 5.14 15.84
C GLN A 343 -24.79 3.99 15.29
N ILE A 344 -25.88 3.65 16.00
CA ILE A 344 -26.86 2.65 15.55
C ILE A 344 -27.52 3.12 14.25
N ARG A 345 -27.92 4.39 14.17
CA ARG A 345 -28.50 4.96 12.94
C ARG A 345 -27.54 4.87 11.75
N LYS A 346 -26.24 5.10 11.98
CA LYS A 346 -25.18 4.99 10.96
C LYS A 346 -25.08 3.57 10.43
N VAL A 347 -25.08 2.56 11.31
CA VAL A 347 -25.06 1.13 10.89
C VAL A 347 -26.30 0.81 10.05
N VAL A 348 -27.50 1.09 10.57
CA VAL A 348 -28.76 0.71 9.92
C VAL A 348 -28.93 1.38 8.55
N LYS A 349 -28.57 2.67 8.43
CA LYS A 349 -28.81 3.45 7.21
C LYS A 349 -27.66 3.41 6.21
N ASP A 350 -26.43 3.55 6.68
CA ASP A 350 -25.29 3.78 5.79
C ASP A 350 -24.60 2.45 5.45
N VAL A 351 -24.53 1.54 6.43
CA VAL A 351 -23.88 0.23 6.27
C VAL A 351 -24.87 -0.80 5.73
N TRP A 352 -25.95 -1.07 6.46
CA TRP A 352 -26.97 -2.06 6.09
C TRP A 352 -27.96 -1.58 5.04
N ARG A 353 -28.02 -0.25 4.81
CA ARG A 353 -28.91 0.38 3.82
C ARG A 353 -30.38 -0.03 3.96
N LEU A 354 -30.83 -0.25 5.19
CA LEU A 354 -32.20 -0.66 5.46
C LEU A 354 -33.15 0.53 5.26
N THR A 355 -34.33 0.23 4.73
CA THR A 355 -35.43 1.19 4.65
C THR A 355 -36.40 0.94 5.81
N PRO A 356 -36.80 1.98 6.56
CA PRO A 356 -37.79 1.80 7.60
C PRO A 356 -39.17 1.61 6.98
N ALA A 357 -40.11 1.08 7.76
CA ALA A 357 -41.52 1.01 7.37
C ALA A 357 -42.04 2.36 6.84
N HIS A 358 -42.88 2.29 5.79
CA HIS A 358 -43.42 3.47 5.11
C HIS A 358 -44.23 4.38 6.05
N ASN A 359 -44.96 3.79 6.99
CA ASN A 359 -45.78 4.48 7.99
C ASN A 359 -45.46 3.99 9.41
N ALA A 360 -45.95 4.70 10.43
CA ALA A 360 -45.91 4.20 11.79
C ALA A 360 -46.88 3.02 11.92
N LEU A 361 -46.32 1.83 12.17
CA LEU A 361 -47.05 0.57 12.26
C LEU A 361 -46.73 -0.12 13.59
N THR A 362 -47.61 -1.00 14.02
CA THR A 362 -47.36 -1.86 15.20
C THR A 362 -46.30 -2.90 14.85
N TYR A 363 -45.30 -3.06 15.71
CA TYR A 363 -44.26 -4.07 15.58
C TYR A 363 -43.95 -4.72 16.92
N LEU A 364 -43.40 -5.94 16.84
CA LEU A 364 -42.89 -6.65 17.99
C LEU A 364 -41.44 -6.22 18.23
N ALA A 365 -41.22 -5.48 19.31
CA ALA A 365 -39.91 -5.04 19.76
C ALA A 365 -39.42 -5.94 20.91
N TYR A 366 -38.15 -5.83 21.25
CA TYR A 366 -37.54 -6.53 22.37
C TYR A 366 -37.01 -5.53 23.41
N GLN A 367 -37.11 -5.89 24.69
CA GLN A 367 -36.64 -5.07 25.80
C GLN A 367 -36.00 -5.93 26.89
N CYS A 368 -35.17 -5.32 27.72
CA CYS A 368 -34.53 -6.00 28.84
C CYS A 368 -35.58 -6.50 29.85
N ASP A 369 -35.45 -7.75 30.26
CA ASP A 369 -36.26 -8.40 31.30
C ASP A 369 -35.38 -9.31 32.14
N TYR A 370 -34.86 -8.76 33.24
CA TYR A 370 -33.95 -9.46 34.16
C TYR A 370 -34.56 -10.69 34.85
N THR A 371 -35.87 -10.91 34.71
CA THR A 371 -36.57 -12.05 35.33
C THR A 371 -36.56 -13.32 34.47
N LYS A 372 -36.24 -13.20 33.17
CA LYS A 372 -36.27 -14.32 32.22
C LYS A 372 -34.86 -14.86 31.89
N PRO A 373 -34.74 -16.17 31.59
CA PRO A 373 -33.56 -16.71 30.92
C PRO A 373 -33.28 -15.94 29.63
N GLY A 374 -32.04 -15.50 29.41
CA GLY A 374 -31.67 -14.65 28.26
C GLY A 374 -31.99 -13.16 28.41
N ARG A 375 -32.57 -12.74 29.54
CA ARG A 375 -32.79 -11.34 29.93
C ARG A 375 -33.55 -10.46 28.93
N VAL A 376 -34.35 -11.06 28.05
CA VAL A 376 -35.09 -10.34 27.00
C VAL A 376 -36.56 -10.77 27.00
N SER A 377 -37.47 -9.81 26.79
CA SER A 377 -38.90 -10.04 26.57
C SER A 377 -39.42 -9.27 25.37
N SER A 378 -40.47 -9.79 24.72
CA SER A 378 -41.14 -9.13 23.61
C SER A 378 -42.19 -8.14 24.09
N ILE A 379 -42.27 -6.97 23.46
CA ILE A 379 -43.25 -5.92 23.72
C ILE A 379 -43.80 -5.37 22.41
N SER A 380 -45.11 -5.08 22.35
CA SER A 380 -45.72 -4.42 21.20
C SER A 380 -45.47 -2.91 21.26
N ARG A 381 -44.93 -2.33 20.20
CA ARG A 381 -44.68 -0.87 20.06
C ARG A 381 -45.22 -0.38 18.73
N VAL A 382 -45.39 0.94 18.59
CA VAL A 382 -45.81 1.60 17.34
C VAL A 382 -44.71 2.53 16.87
N GLY A 383 -44.29 2.41 15.61
CA GLY A 383 -43.23 3.26 15.07
C GLY A 383 -42.87 2.94 13.63
N ARG A 384 -41.92 3.71 13.07
CA ARG A 384 -41.30 3.42 11.77
C ARG A 384 -40.04 2.60 12.01
N PHE A 385 -40.23 1.29 12.10
CA PHE A 385 -39.20 0.32 12.45
C PHE A 385 -38.44 -0.19 11.21
N TYR A 386 -37.24 -0.71 11.45
CA TYR A 386 -36.47 -1.52 10.50
C TYR A 386 -36.69 -3.00 10.81
N THR A 387 -36.52 -3.87 9.82
CA THR A 387 -36.57 -5.31 10.01
C THR A 387 -35.34 -5.96 9.40
N VAL A 388 -34.73 -6.87 10.14
CA VAL A 388 -33.65 -7.75 9.66
C VAL A 388 -34.09 -9.20 9.77
N THR A 389 -33.66 -10.03 8.84
CA THR A 389 -33.87 -11.48 8.85
C THR A 389 -32.60 -12.19 9.30
N LYS A 390 -32.73 -13.42 9.79
CA LYS A 390 -31.58 -14.28 10.11
C LYS A 390 -30.67 -14.46 8.88
N GLU A 391 -31.26 -14.73 7.72
CA GLU A 391 -30.54 -14.81 6.44
C GLU A 391 -29.74 -13.53 6.11
N PHE A 392 -30.32 -12.34 6.36
CA PHE A 392 -29.62 -11.08 6.17
C PHE A 392 -28.42 -10.97 7.11
N ILE A 393 -28.61 -11.27 8.40
CA ILE A 393 -27.54 -11.21 9.40
C ILE A 393 -26.41 -12.21 9.09
N ASP A 394 -26.76 -13.42 8.64
CA ASP A 394 -25.79 -14.43 8.24
C ASP A 394 -25.03 -14.02 6.97
N SER A 395 -25.70 -13.31 6.04
CA SER A 395 -25.07 -12.79 4.81
C SER A 395 -24.00 -11.72 5.05
N LEU A 396 -23.98 -11.09 6.23
CA LEU A 396 -22.98 -10.08 6.57
C LEU A 396 -21.58 -10.68 6.80
N GLY A 397 -21.47 -12.01 6.96
CA GLY A 397 -20.19 -12.70 7.17
C GLY A 397 -19.42 -12.16 8.38
N LEU A 398 -20.15 -11.81 9.44
CA LEU A 398 -19.69 -11.27 10.73
C LEU A 398 -19.69 -12.36 11.79
#